data_AF-A0A4V3DE34-F1
#
_entry.id   AF-A0A4V3DE34-F1
#
_cell.length_a   1.000
_cell.length_b   1.000
_cell.length_c   1.000
_cell.angle_alpha   90.00
_cell.angle_beta   90.00
_cell.angle_gamma   90.00
#
_symmetry.space_group_name_H-M   'P 1'
#
loop_
_entity.id
_entity.type
_entity.pdbx_description
1 polymer ?
#
loop_
_entity_poly.entity_id
_entity_poly.type
_entity_poly.pdbx_seq_one_letter_code
_entity_poly.pdbx_strand_id
1 'polypeptide(L)'
;MFIFDKMNYPAQIVVNVLHREFPDLAIKVLERIREQLPALTFDDIDIVEGIVDAFCQDMNVTKSQLYNAEMIKSNAHKRRILIALIMKLYQPELLVSMITGHMNSCISRKLIAILHVSRGTVSFDVKRAVKFYQLYSEFRESVDNMHTKIIQQYGNKENSIEASTQAV
;
A
#
# COMPACT_ATOMS: atom_id res chain seq x y z
N MET A 1 29.73 -26.79 -3.32
CA MET A 1 28.38 -27.00 -2.75
C MET A 1 28.31 -26.16 -1.48
N PHE A 2 27.83 -24.92 -1.57
CA PHE A 2 27.77 -24.05 -0.40
C PHE A 2 26.54 -24.38 0.43
N ILE A 3 26.78 -24.80 1.67
CA ILE A 3 25.77 -25.05 2.70
C ILE A 3 25.30 -23.66 3.18
N PHE A 4 24.34 -23.06 2.46
CA PHE A 4 23.54 -21.94 2.97
C PHE A 4 22.21 -22.46 3.54
N ASP A 5 22.24 -23.64 4.16
CA ASP A 5 21.06 -24.22 4.76
C ASP A 5 20.80 -23.52 6.11
N LYS A 6 19.84 -22.58 6.09
CA LYS A 6 19.10 -22.06 7.25
C LYS A 6 19.88 -21.36 8.36
N MET A 7 20.67 -20.33 8.03
CA MET A 7 20.99 -19.31 9.03
C MET A 7 19.99 -18.16 8.94
N ASN A 8 19.04 -18.12 9.88
CA ASN A 8 18.03 -17.07 9.96
C ASN A 8 18.56 -15.90 10.80
N TYR A 9 19.43 -15.08 10.20
CA TYR A 9 19.97 -13.90 10.86
C TYR A 9 18.90 -12.79 10.97
N PRO A 10 18.82 -12.08 12.11
CA PRO A 10 18.01 -10.88 12.20
C PRO A 10 18.35 -9.89 11.08
N ALA A 11 17.33 -9.33 10.42
CA ALA A 11 17.52 -8.39 9.32
C ALA A 11 18.44 -7.21 9.70
N GLN A 12 18.35 -6.75 10.96
CA GLN A 12 19.21 -5.68 11.47
C GLN A 12 20.71 -6.03 11.43
N ILE A 13 21.07 -7.29 11.70
CA ILE A 13 22.47 -7.74 11.65
C ILE A 13 22.96 -7.74 10.22
N VAL A 14 22.14 -8.24 9.29
CA VAL A 14 22.46 -8.25 7.85
C VAL A 14 22.67 -6.82 7.35
N VAL A 15 21.76 -5.90 7.68
CA VAL A 15 21.85 -4.47 7.32
C VAL A 15 23.11 -3.83 7.89
N ASN A 16 23.44 -4.08 9.16
CA ASN A 16 24.63 -3.51 9.80
C ASN A 16 25.93 -4.03 9.15
N VAL A 17 25.99 -5.31 8.81
CA VAL A 17 27.14 -5.89 8.07
C VAL A 17 27.23 -5.27 6.68
N LEU A 18 26.10 -5.11 5.99
CA LEU A 18 26.07 -4.53 4.65
C LEU A 18 26.52 -3.07 4.65
N HIS A 19 26.10 -2.27 5.63
CA HIS A 19 26.58 -0.89 5.82
C HIS A 19 28.08 -0.83 6.12
N ARG A 20 28.62 -1.76 6.92
CA ARG A 20 30.02 -1.75 7.35
C ARG A 20 30.97 -2.25 6.27
N GLU A 21 30.64 -3.37 5.63
CA GLU A 21 31.52 -4.08 4.69
C GLU A 21 31.32 -3.64 3.24
N PHE A 22 30.13 -3.15 2.89
CA PHE A 22 29.76 -2.78 1.52
C PHE A 22 28.99 -1.45 1.46
N PRO A 23 29.59 -0.33 1.91
CA PRO A 23 28.89 0.96 2.02
C PRO A 23 28.32 1.44 0.68
N ASP A 24 29.06 1.29 -0.43
CA ASP A 24 28.59 1.68 -1.77
C ASP A 24 27.37 0.87 -2.23
N LEU A 25 27.33 -0.42 -1.88
CA LEU A 25 26.19 -1.28 -2.18
C LEU A 25 24.99 -0.88 -1.33
N ALA A 26 25.20 -0.56 -0.05
CA ALA A 26 24.14 -0.11 0.84
C ALA A 26 23.48 1.18 0.32
N ILE A 27 24.28 2.15 -0.15
CA ILE A 27 23.78 3.38 -0.75
C ILE A 27 22.92 3.08 -1.98
N LYS A 28 23.41 2.27 -2.92
CA LYS A 28 22.66 1.88 -4.13
C LYS A 28 21.34 1.18 -3.81
N VAL A 29 21.33 0.32 -2.79
CA VAL A 29 20.11 -0.35 -2.34
C VAL A 29 19.12 0.66 -1.77
N LEU A 30 19.56 1.60 -0.93
CA LEU A 30 18.71 2.64 -0.37
C LEU A 30 18.14 3.59 -1.44
N GLU A 31 18.95 3.98 -2.42
CA GLU A 31 18.51 4.79 -3.56
C GLU A 31 17.40 4.07 -4.33
N ARG A 32 17.61 2.78 -4.64
CA ARG A 32 16.62 1.97 -5.35
C ARG A 32 15.32 1.78 -4.54
N ILE A 33 15.41 1.69 -3.22
CA ILE A 33 14.21 1.63 -2.36
C ILE A 33 13.45 2.96 -2.44
N ARG A 34 14.16 4.10 -2.35
CA ARG A 34 13.56 5.45 -2.43
C ARG A 34 12.91 5.73 -3.78
N GLU A 35 13.42 5.17 -4.87
CA GLU A 35 12.83 5.32 -6.21
C GLU A 35 11.52 4.53 -6.36
N GLN A 36 11.33 3.45 -5.61
CA GLN A 36 10.21 2.53 -5.79
C GLN A 36 9.09 2.72 -4.77
N LEU A 37 9.41 3.22 -3.57
CA LEU A 37 8.44 3.48 -2.52
C LEU A 37 8.00 4.96 -2.53
N PRO A 38 6.72 5.24 -2.28
CA PRO A 38 6.25 6.61 -2.12
C PRO A 38 6.93 7.24 -0.88
N ALA A 39 7.21 8.54 -0.98
CA ALA A 39 7.85 9.30 0.10
C ALA A 39 6.94 9.52 1.33
N LEU A 40 5.63 9.39 1.15
CA LEU A 40 4.62 9.57 2.19
C LEU A 40 3.78 8.31 2.31
N THR A 41 3.67 7.80 3.53
CA THR A 41 2.76 6.72 3.93
C THR A 41 1.95 7.20 5.14
N PHE A 42 0.74 6.67 5.31
CA PHE A 42 -0.09 6.95 6.47
C PHE A 42 0.11 5.88 7.53
N ASP A 43 0.10 6.31 8.79
CA ASP A 43 0.11 5.42 9.96
C ASP A 43 -1.27 5.33 10.64
N ASP A 44 -2.12 6.36 10.45
CA ASP A 44 -3.47 6.41 11.02
C ASP A 44 -4.50 5.63 10.19
N ILE A 45 -4.94 4.50 10.74
CA ILE A 45 -5.92 3.59 10.12
C ILE A 45 -7.33 4.19 10.10
N ASP A 46 -7.63 5.19 10.93
CA ASP A 46 -8.97 5.77 10.98
C ASP A 46 -9.30 6.62 9.75
N ILE A 47 -8.28 7.07 9.01
CA ILE A 47 -8.43 7.79 7.73
C ILE A 47 -8.90 6.86 6.59
N VAL A 48 -8.77 5.52 6.74
CA VAL A 48 -9.13 4.54 5.69
C VAL A 48 -10.57 4.73 5.20
N GLU A 49 -11.53 5.04 6.07
CA GLU A 49 -12.91 5.26 5.65
C GLU A 49 -13.05 6.49 4.75
N GLY A 50 -12.42 7.61 5.13
CA GLY A 50 -12.39 8.83 4.31
C GLY A 50 -11.71 8.61 2.95
N ILE A 51 -10.69 7.74 2.89
CA ILE A 51 -10.04 7.36 1.62
C ILE A 51 -10.99 6.54 0.75
N VAL A 52 -11.73 5.59 1.33
CA VAL A 52 -12.73 4.81 0.59
C VAL A 52 -13.83 5.70 0.05
N ASP A 53 -14.31 6.66 0.83
CA ASP A 53 -15.32 7.63 0.39
C ASP A 53 -14.82 8.52 -0.74
N ALA A 54 -13.61 9.07 -0.63
CA ALA A 54 -12.99 9.86 -1.69
C ALA A 54 -12.81 9.03 -2.98
N PHE A 55 -12.37 7.78 -2.87
CA PHE A 55 -12.27 6.86 -4.00
C PHE A 55 -13.64 6.64 -4.68
N CYS A 56 -14.69 6.40 -3.88
CA CYS A 56 -16.04 6.17 -4.39
C CYS A 56 -16.56 7.36 -5.19
N GLN A 57 -16.32 8.58 -4.69
CA GLN A 57 -16.68 9.82 -5.37
C GLN A 57 -15.94 9.96 -6.71
N ASP A 58 -14.61 9.80 -6.70
CA ASP A 58 -13.76 10.01 -7.88
C ASP A 58 -14.04 8.97 -8.99
N MET A 59 -14.34 7.73 -8.59
CA MET A 59 -14.63 6.61 -9.51
C MET A 59 -16.12 6.45 -9.85
N ASN A 60 -16.97 7.38 -9.40
CA ASN A 60 -18.42 7.36 -9.53
C ASN A 60 -19.02 5.96 -9.24
N VAL A 61 -18.71 5.44 -8.05
CA VAL A 61 -19.14 4.12 -7.58
C VAL A 61 -19.55 4.22 -6.11
N THR A 62 -20.50 3.40 -5.70
CA THR A 62 -20.93 3.30 -4.31
C THR A 62 -20.21 2.17 -3.57
N LYS A 63 -20.09 2.27 -2.23
CA LYS A 63 -19.55 1.18 -1.40
C LYS A 63 -20.27 -0.16 -1.66
N SER A 64 -21.59 -0.14 -1.86
CA SER A 64 -22.41 -1.34 -2.15
C SER A 64 -22.12 -1.96 -3.53
N GLN A 65 -21.75 -1.16 -4.52
CA GLN A 65 -21.31 -1.68 -5.82
C GLN A 65 -19.94 -2.37 -5.74
N LEU A 66 -19.07 -1.93 -4.81
CA LEU A 66 -17.81 -2.59 -4.50
C LEU A 66 -18.01 -3.87 -3.67
N TYR A 67 -19.08 -3.97 -2.88
CA TYR A 67 -19.46 -5.21 -2.20
C TYR A 67 -19.81 -6.32 -3.23
N ASN A 68 -20.79 -6.06 -4.11
CA ASN A 68 -21.30 -7.02 -5.10
C ASN A 68 -20.43 -7.16 -6.37
N ALA A 69 -19.16 -6.80 -6.28
CA ALA A 69 -18.33 -6.60 -7.45
C ALA A 69 -18.02 -7.88 -8.25
N GLU A 70 -18.21 -9.06 -7.67
CA GLU A 70 -17.97 -10.33 -8.36
C GLU A 70 -18.94 -10.58 -9.53
N MET A 71 -20.14 -10.01 -9.47
CA MET A 71 -21.12 -10.09 -10.55
C MET A 71 -20.81 -9.13 -11.71
N ILE A 72 -20.06 -8.05 -11.45
CA ILE A 72 -19.77 -6.99 -12.44
C ILE A 72 -18.26 -6.79 -12.53
N LYS A 73 -17.63 -7.31 -13.59
CA LYS A 73 -16.17 -7.26 -13.80
C LYS A 73 -15.56 -5.86 -13.59
N SER A 74 -16.24 -4.81 -14.03
CA SER A 74 -15.82 -3.41 -13.84
C SER A 74 -15.70 -3.02 -12.36
N ASN A 75 -16.67 -3.39 -11.54
CA ASN A 75 -16.62 -3.10 -10.11
C ASN A 75 -15.51 -3.90 -9.42
N ALA A 76 -15.27 -5.17 -9.82
CA ALA A 76 -14.20 -5.96 -9.24
C ALA A 76 -12.83 -5.36 -9.57
N HIS A 77 -12.69 -4.78 -10.77
CA HIS A 77 -11.51 -4.03 -11.15
C HIS A 77 -11.35 -2.77 -10.27
N LYS A 78 -12.40 -1.95 -10.11
CA LYS A 78 -12.40 -0.78 -9.21
C LYS A 78 -12.01 -1.14 -7.77
N ARG A 79 -12.57 -2.22 -7.21
CA ARG A 79 -12.20 -2.69 -5.85
C ARG A 79 -10.73 -3.06 -5.74
N ARG A 80 -10.13 -3.65 -6.79
CA ARG A 80 -8.69 -3.95 -6.80
C ARG A 80 -7.85 -2.68 -6.88
N ILE A 81 -8.28 -1.68 -7.64
CA ILE A 81 -7.61 -0.36 -7.65
C ILE A 81 -7.66 0.25 -6.25
N LEU A 82 -8.82 0.23 -5.57
CA LEU A 82 -8.95 0.69 -4.18
C LEU A 82 -8.00 -0.06 -3.24
N ILE A 83 -7.95 -1.39 -3.32
CA ILE A 83 -7.05 -2.21 -2.49
C ILE A 83 -5.58 -1.87 -2.78
N ALA A 84 -5.22 -1.67 -4.05
CA ALA A 84 -3.87 -1.23 -4.43
C ALA A 84 -3.54 0.17 -3.89
N LEU A 85 -4.48 1.11 -3.96
CA LEU A 85 -4.34 2.45 -3.39
C LEU A 85 -4.07 2.38 -1.88
N ILE A 86 -4.85 1.58 -1.15
CA ILE A 86 -4.65 1.39 0.30
C ILE A 86 -3.30 0.73 0.58
N MET A 87 -2.87 -0.27 -0.19
CA MET A 87 -1.50 -0.80 -0.04
C MET A 87 -0.47 0.27 -0.32
N LYS A 88 -0.63 1.09 -1.35
CA LYS A 88 0.34 2.15 -1.66
C LYS A 88 0.47 3.17 -0.53
N LEU A 89 -0.63 3.50 0.12
CA LEU A 89 -0.66 4.48 1.22
C LEU A 89 -0.10 3.95 2.54
N TYR A 90 -0.24 2.65 2.83
CA TYR A 90 0.10 2.11 4.17
C TYR A 90 1.18 1.02 4.16
N GLN A 91 1.34 0.29 3.05
CA GLN A 91 2.27 -0.84 2.90
C GLN A 91 2.79 -0.94 1.45
N PRO A 92 3.42 0.11 0.91
CA PRO A 92 3.84 0.15 -0.48
C PRO A 92 4.83 -0.98 -0.82
N GLU A 93 5.64 -1.42 0.15
CA GLU A 93 6.59 -2.51 0.03
C GLU A 93 5.93 -3.83 -0.37
N LEU A 94 4.68 -4.07 0.06
CA LEU A 94 3.90 -5.23 -0.33
C LEU A 94 3.42 -5.12 -1.78
N LEU A 95 3.01 -3.91 -2.19
CA LEU A 95 2.51 -3.63 -3.54
C LEU A 95 3.60 -3.84 -4.61
N VAL A 96 4.84 -3.45 -4.31
CA VAL A 96 5.99 -3.64 -5.20
C VAL A 96 6.70 -4.98 -5.02
N SER A 97 6.17 -5.88 -4.17
CA SER A 97 6.76 -7.18 -3.84
C SER A 97 8.19 -7.14 -3.31
N MET A 98 8.57 -6.06 -2.60
CA MET A 98 9.78 -6.05 -1.78
C MET A 98 9.64 -6.99 -0.57
N ILE A 99 8.41 -7.18 -0.08
CA ILE A 99 8.09 -8.19 0.92
C ILE A 99 7.07 -9.18 0.37
N THR A 100 7.10 -10.41 0.91
CA THR A 100 6.05 -11.40 0.72
C THR A 100 5.19 -11.46 1.97
N GLY A 101 3.87 -11.64 1.83
CA GLY A 101 3.00 -11.75 2.98
C GLY A 101 1.57 -11.32 2.73
N HIS A 102 0.95 -10.82 3.81
CA HIS A 102 -0.43 -10.37 3.82
C HIS A 102 -0.48 -8.88 4.15
N MET A 103 -1.53 -8.22 3.67
CA MET A 103 -1.87 -6.88 4.14
C MET A 103 -2.04 -6.90 5.66
N ASN A 104 -1.67 -5.80 6.31
CA ASN A 104 -1.77 -5.56 7.74
C ASN A 104 -3.18 -5.94 8.20
N SER A 105 -3.25 -6.71 9.29
CA SER A 105 -4.50 -7.27 9.77
C SER A 105 -5.52 -6.22 10.21
N CYS A 106 -5.07 -5.05 10.67
CA CYS A 106 -5.93 -3.94 11.06
C CYS A 106 -6.54 -3.27 9.83
N ILE A 107 -5.72 -2.96 8.82
CA ILE A 107 -6.17 -2.41 7.53
C ILE A 107 -7.15 -3.37 6.86
N SER A 108 -6.80 -4.66 6.81
CA SER A 108 -7.65 -5.70 6.24
C SER A 108 -9.00 -5.79 6.94
N ARG A 109 -9.03 -5.73 8.28
CA ARG A 109 -10.27 -5.73 9.07
C ARG A 109 -11.12 -4.49 8.81
N LYS A 110 -10.50 -3.31 8.73
CA LYS A 110 -11.20 -2.06 8.42
C LYS A 110 -11.83 -2.12 7.01
N LEU A 111 -11.10 -2.61 6.01
CA LEU A 111 -11.63 -2.80 4.65
C LEU A 111 -12.77 -3.80 4.58
N ILE A 112 -12.67 -4.93 5.30
CA ILE A 112 -13.75 -5.92 5.42
C ILE A 112 -15.02 -5.26 5.98
N ALA A 113 -14.88 -4.44 7.02
CA ALA A 113 -16.00 -3.75 7.63
C ALA A 113 -16.62 -2.71 6.69
N ILE A 114 -15.81 -1.84 6.07
CA ILE A 114 -16.30 -0.75 5.19
C ILE A 114 -16.94 -1.29 3.91
N LEU A 115 -16.35 -2.31 3.29
CA LEU A 115 -16.80 -2.86 2.01
C LEU A 115 -17.80 -4.02 2.19
N HIS A 116 -18.06 -4.44 3.43
CA HIS A 116 -18.89 -5.59 3.78
C HIS A 116 -18.51 -6.91 3.06
N VAL A 117 -17.24 -7.09 2.68
CA VAL A 117 -16.76 -8.26 1.94
C VAL A 117 -16.12 -9.30 2.85
N SER A 118 -16.06 -10.56 2.40
CA SER A 118 -15.37 -11.61 3.15
C SER A 118 -13.85 -11.40 3.21
N ARG A 119 -13.19 -11.96 4.24
CA ARG A 119 -11.73 -12.02 4.32
C ARG A 119 -11.10 -12.73 3.10
N GLY A 120 -11.78 -13.75 2.56
CA GLY A 120 -11.34 -14.47 1.36
C GLY A 120 -11.30 -13.56 0.14
N THR A 121 -12.33 -12.75 -0.05
CA THR A 121 -12.44 -11.77 -1.14
C THR A 121 -11.32 -10.73 -1.06
N VAL A 122 -11.07 -10.15 0.12
CA VAL A 122 -9.96 -9.19 0.31
C VAL A 122 -8.61 -9.84 0.02
N SER A 123 -8.34 -11.03 0.57
CA SER A 123 -7.08 -11.74 0.33
C SER A 123 -6.85 -12.04 -1.15
N PHE A 124 -7.91 -12.44 -1.87
CA PHE A 124 -7.87 -12.67 -3.30
C PHE A 124 -7.58 -11.39 -4.09
N ASP A 125 -8.29 -10.30 -3.78
CA ASP A 125 -8.10 -9.03 -4.47
C ASP A 125 -6.76 -8.37 -4.13
N VAL A 126 -6.19 -8.55 -2.94
CA VAL A 126 -4.81 -8.15 -2.60
C VAL A 126 -3.82 -8.83 -3.54
N LYS A 127 -3.90 -10.16 -3.70
CA LYS A 127 -3.01 -10.90 -4.61
C LYS A 127 -3.14 -10.41 -6.05
N ARG A 128 -4.37 -10.13 -6.49
CA ARG A 128 -4.62 -9.60 -7.85
C ARG A 128 -4.14 -8.17 -8.01
N ALA A 129 -4.34 -7.31 -7.02
CA ALA A 129 -3.89 -5.93 -7.02
C ALA A 129 -2.35 -5.85 -7.16
N VAL A 130 -1.60 -6.64 -6.38
CA VAL A 130 -0.13 -6.74 -6.51
C VAL A 130 0.26 -7.16 -7.92
N LYS A 131 -0.32 -8.26 -8.41
CA LYS A 131 -0.03 -8.76 -9.77
C LYS A 131 -0.36 -7.73 -10.84
N PHE A 132 -1.49 -7.03 -10.72
CA PHE A 132 -1.95 -6.08 -11.73
C PHE A 132 -1.10 -4.82 -11.75
N TYR A 133 -0.73 -4.30 -10.58
CA TYR A 133 0.17 -3.15 -10.45
C TYR A 133 1.54 -3.41 -11.09
N GLN A 134 2.04 -4.64 -10.98
CA GLN A 134 3.31 -5.03 -11.59
C GLN A 134 3.24 -5.20 -13.11
N LEU A 135 2.16 -5.81 -13.62
CA LEU A 135 2.07 -6.23 -15.02
C LEU A 135 1.40 -5.21 -15.95
N TYR A 136 0.52 -4.36 -15.43
CA TYR A 136 -0.31 -3.47 -16.26
C TYR A 136 -0.05 -2.00 -15.91
N SER A 137 0.54 -1.26 -16.86
CA SER A 137 0.86 0.16 -16.70
C SER A 137 -0.38 1.01 -16.44
N GLU A 138 -1.48 0.77 -17.16
CA GLU A 138 -2.74 1.52 -16.99
C GLU A 138 -3.32 1.37 -15.56
N PHE A 139 -3.23 0.15 -15.00
CA PHE A 139 -3.67 -0.10 -13.63
C PHE A 139 -2.78 0.65 -12.64
N ARG A 140 -1.46 0.61 -12.85
CA ARG A 140 -0.49 1.34 -12.03
C ARG A 140 -0.75 2.85 -12.07
N GLU A 141 -0.88 3.41 -13.26
CA GLU A 141 -1.15 4.83 -13.47
C GLU A 141 -2.46 5.26 -12.79
N SER A 142 -3.51 4.44 -12.87
CA SER A 142 -4.78 4.70 -12.17
C SER A 142 -4.59 4.77 -10.64
N VAL A 143 -3.79 3.88 -10.08
CA VAL A 143 -3.48 3.88 -8.63
C VAL A 143 -2.62 5.10 -8.27
N ASP A 144 -1.63 5.44 -9.09
CA ASP A 144 -0.68 6.52 -8.84
C ASP A 144 -1.36 7.90 -8.91
N ASN A 145 -2.26 8.08 -9.87
CA ASN A 145 -3.06 9.30 -10.01
C ASN A 145 -3.96 9.51 -8.78
N MET A 146 -4.64 8.46 -8.31
CA MET A 146 -5.46 8.55 -7.11
C MET A 146 -4.64 8.74 -5.84
N HIS A 147 -3.49 8.07 -5.73
CA HIS A 147 -2.57 8.26 -4.61
C HIS A 147 -2.17 9.73 -4.49
N THR A 148 -1.80 10.36 -5.60
CA THR A 148 -1.44 11.79 -5.64
C THR A 148 -2.58 12.68 -5.16
N LYS A 149 -3.82 12.43 -5.62
CA LYS A 149 -5.00 13.17 -5.16
C LYS A 149 -5.25 13.01 -3.65
N ILE A 150 -5.18 11.78 -3.14
CA ILE A 150 -5.41 11.49 -1.72
C ILE A 150 -4.33 12.12 -0.84
N ILE A 151 -3.07 12.06 -1.23
CA ILE A 151 -1.97 12.72 -0.51
C ILE A 151 -2.16 14.25 -0.50
N GLN A 152 -2.62 14.86 -1.58
CA GLN A 152 -2.92 16.30 -1.59
C GLN A 152 -4.07 16.67 -0.64
N GLN A 153 -5.08 15.80 -0.52
CA GLN A 153 -6.25 16.02 0.32
C GLN A 153 -5.98 15.78 1.81
N TYR A 154 -5.18 14.76 2.15
CA TYR A 154 -4.96 14.32 3.53
C TYR A 154 -3.54 14.59 4.06
N GLY A 155 -2.50 14.56 3.22
CA GLY A 155 -1.12 14.83 3.61
C GLY A 155 -0.85 16.29 4.02
N ASN A 156 -1.64 17.24 3.53
CA ASN A 156 -1.59 18.64 4.00
C ASN A 156 -2.21 18.83 5.40
N LYS A 157 -3.07 17.90 5.85
CA LYS A 157 -3.69 17.96 7.18
C LYS A 157 -2.75 17.51 8.30
N GLU A 158 -1.89 16.52 8.04
CA GLU A 158 -0.89 16.10 9.04
C GLU A 158 0.21 17.16 9.23
N ASN A 159 0.73 17.75 8.15
CA ASN A 159 1.72 18.84 8.23
C ASN A 159 1.18 20.12 8.90
N SER A 160 -0.13 20.38 8.86
CA SER A 160 -0.73 21.54 9.53
C SER A 160 -0.99 21.31 11.03
N ILE A 161 -1.09 20.06 11.48
CA ILE A 161 -1.20 19.72 12.91
C ILE A 161 0.18 19.80 13.58
N GLU A 162 1.25 19.36 12.91
CA GLU A 162 2.62 19.48 13.42
C GLU A 162 3.07 20.96 13.53
N ALA A 163 2.75 21.79 12.54
CA ALA A 163 3.04 23.22 12.57
C ALA A 163 2.29 23.99 13.68
N SER A 164 1.12 23.50 14.09
CA SER A 164 0.31 24.13 15.16
C SER A 164 0.73 23.68 16.56
N THR A 165 1.41 22.53 16.68
CA THR A 165 1.84 21.97 17.97
C THR A 165 3.22 22.49 18.40
N GLN A 166 4.02 23.02 17.48
CA GLN A 166 5.30 23.71 17.78
C GLN A 166 5.13 25.22 18.08
N ALA A 167 3.90 25.73 18.04
CA ALA A 167 3.59 27.15 18.26
C ALA A 167 2.89 27.42 19.61
N VAL A 168 2.90 26.46 20.54
CA VAL A 168 2.34 26.59 21.90
C VAL A 168 3.44 26.45 22.95
#